data_AF-A0ABD0Z2Q6-F1
#
_entry.id   AF-A0ABD0Z2Q6-F1
#
_cell.length_a   1.000
_cell.length_b   1.000
_cell.length_c   1.000
_cell.angle_alpha   90.00
_cell.angle_beta   90.00
_cell.angle_gamma   90.00
#
_symmetry.space_group_name_H-M   'P 1'
#
loop_
_entity.id
_entity.type
_entity.pdbx_description
1 polymer ?
#
loop_
_entity_poly.entity_id
_entity_poly.type
_entity_poly.pdbx_seq_one_letter_code
_entity_poly.pdbx_strand_id
1 'polypeptide(L)'
;MILYVEEFDEPPGEKMTMGKNLLPSLLVNDINDSYSRTDLTSCCHDEVIYKAVEPILYQRDADIVPDVMACITTLLSTIYPPQDLLSTSLQWNHFDDVLTLLLDNMYLEQNCRLRGCYIAALAPLLSAMGLSSIRHLAQLRRTLDEYLLEPLTSLEALKAVNSLMEVGWPRLCQDTDNSRWLLVVLLKVLRDSTTGGGICLGEGSGGRPRLAEAATITASNLVRILPPSIVSELREEVPRLFTIGPKFKDRVQSILQQPADTLVDGGGPTAVVD
;
A
#
# COMPACT_ATOMS: atom_id res chain seq x y z
N MET A 1 35.21 57.15 -0.52
CA MET A 1 34.80 56.94 -1.93
C MET A 1 33.60 56.02 -1.88
N ILE A 2 32.43 56.64 -1.97
CA ILE A 2 31.11 56.04 -1.84
C ILE A 2 30.77 55.45 -3.20
N LEU A 3 30.38 54.18 -3.27
CA LEU A 3 29.71 53.63 -4.45
C LEU A 3 28.26 53.33 -4.07
N TYR A 4 27.40 53.87 -4.92
CA TYR A 4 25.97 54.04 -4.78
C TYR A 4 25.22 52.71 -4.73
N VAL A 5 24.19 52.71 -3.88
CA VAL A 5 23.04 51.82 -3.90
C VAL A 5 22.15 52.26 -5.06
N GLU A 6 21.85 51.36 -6.00
CA GLU A 6 20.67 51.48 -6.86
C GLU A 6 19.61 50.51 -6.33
N GLU A 7 18.64 51.06 -5.60
CA GLU A 7 17.34 50.44 -5.35
C GLU A 7 16.60 50.34 -6.68
N PHE A 8 16.25 49.12 -7.09
CA PHE A 8 15.26 48.88 -8.12
C PHE A 8 13.95 48.51 -7.43
N ASP A 9 12.95 49.38 -7.56
CA ASP A 9 11.55 49.19 -7.15
C ASP A 9 10.98 47.92 -7.82
N GLU A 10 10.59 46.93 -7.01
CA GLU A 10 9.71 45.83 -7.45
C GLU A 10 8.24 46.29 -7.39
N PRO A 11 7.45 46.14 -8.47
CA PRO A 11 6.00 46.33 -8.40
C PRO A 11 5.33 45.11 -7.72
N PRO A 12 4.21 45.29 -7.00
CA PRO A 12 3.52 44.20 -6.33
C PRO A 12 2.64 43.46 -7.33
N GLY A 13 3.06 42.29 -7.78
CA GLY A 13 2.29 41.47 -8.72
C GLY A 13 2.66 40.00 -8.63
N GLU A 14 1.68 39.18 -8.23
CA GLU A 14 1.59 37.74 -8.44
C GLU A 14 2.81 36.88 -8.07
N LYS A 15 2.78 36.29 -6.88
CA LYS A 15 3.51 35.04 -6.63
C LYS A 15 2.88 33.92 -7.46
N MET A 16 3.34 33.81 -8.69
CA MET A 16 3.10 32.71 -9.61
C MET A 16 3.79 31.46 -9.03
N THR A 17 3.06 30.67 -8.24
CA THR A 17 3.44 29.32 -7.86
C THR A 17 3.28 28.40 -9.08
N MET A 18 4.19 28.51 -10.05
CA MET A 18 4.23 27.64 -11.21
C MET A 18 5.66 27.11 -11.33
N GLY A 19 5.85 25.78 -11.12
CA GLY A 19 7.13 25.14 -11.46
C GLY A 19 7.74 24.14 -10.46
N LYS A 20 7.03 23.69 -9.41
CA LYS A 20 7.55 22.64 -8.51
C LYS A 20 6.86 21.27 -8.63
N ASN A 21 5.63 21.23 -9.16
CA ASN A 21 4.81 20.01 -9.19
C ASN A 21 4.72 19.38 -10.60
N LEU A 22 5.36 19.98 -11.60
CA LEU A 22 5.30 19.50 -12.99
C LEU A 22 6.41 18.51 -13.34
N LEU A 23 7.52 18.50 -12.59
CA LEU A 23 8.66 17.64 -12.93
C LEU A 23 8.34 16.14 -12.81
N PRO A 24 7.74 15.63 -11.70
CA PRO A 24 7.49 14.20 -11.58
C PRO A 24 6.36 13.72 -12.50
N SER A 25 5.31 14.52 -12.68
CA SER A 25 4.16 14.20 -13.54
C SER A 25 4.51 14.23 -15.03
N LEU A 26 5.36 15.15 -15.48
CA LEU A 26 5.92 15.13 -16.83
C LEU A 26 6.86 13.94 -17.04
N LEU A 27 7.73 13.64 -16.07
CA LEU A 27 8.62 12.47 -16.12
C LEU A 27 7.85 11.15 -16.23
N VAL A 28 6.74 10.97 -15.51
CA VAL A 28 5.92 9.73 -15.58
C VAL A 28 5.37 9.52 -16.99
N ASN A 29 4.83 10.57 -17.61
CA ASN A 29 4.28 10.49 -18.97
C ASN A 29 5.40 10.30 -20.00
N ASP A 30 6.52 11.01 -19.85
CA ASP A 30 7.68 10.88 -20.75
C ASP A 30 8.32 9.49 -20.66
N ILE A 31 8.42 8.88 -19.46
CA ILE A 31 8.93 7.52 -19.28
C ILE A 31 8.02 6.48 -19.95
N ASN A 32 6.70 6.62 -19.79
CA ASN A 32 5.73 5.69 -20.37
C ASN A 32 5.61 5.81 -21.90
N ASP A 33 5.73 7.03 -22.45
CA ASP A 33 5.49 7.29 -23.87
C ASP A 33 6.76 7.26 -24.73
N SER A 34 7.94 7.54 -24.16
CA SER A 34 9.13 7.87 -24.99
C SER A 34 10.25 6.83 -25.00
N TYR A 35 10.29 5.87 -24.06
CA TYR A 35 11.48 5.01 -23.92
C TYR A 35 11.13 3.53 -23.77
N SER A 36 11.70 2.67 -24.63
CA SER A 36 11.65 1.22 -24.42
C SER A 36 12.60 0.82 -23.29
N ARG A 37 12.31 -0.29 -22.59
CA ARG A 37 13.18 -0.84 -21.53
C ARG A 37 14.64 -0.98 -21.97
N THR A 38 14.87 -1.36 -23.23
CA THR A 38 16.19 -1.48 -23.84
C THR A 38 16.89 -0.13 -23.99
N ASP A 39 16.17 0.96 -24.25
CA ASP A 39 16.75 2.30 -24.41
C ASP A 39 17.17 2.89 -23.06
N LEU A 40 16.35 2.70 -22.02
CA LEU A 40 16.67 3.14 -20.66
C LEU A 40 17.92 2.45 -20.10
N THR A 41 18.00 1.13 -20.26
CA THR A 41 19.09 0.30 -19.73
C THR A 41 20.37 0.38 -20.56
N SER A 42 20.28 0.48 -21.89
CA SER A 42 21.47 0.58 -22.76
C SER A 42 22.21 1.90 -22.64
N CYS A 43 21.52 2.97 -22.19
CA CYS A 43 22.09 4.29 -22.02
C CYS A 43 22.24 4.73 -20.55
N CYS A 44 22.08 3.82 -19.57
CA CYS A 44 22.11 4.09 -18.12
C CYS A 44 21.20 5.27 -17.68
N HIS A 45 20.13 5.55 -18.42
CA HIS A 45 19.22 6.66 -18.10
C HIS A 45 18.43 6.36 -16.83
N ASP A 46 18.18 5.09 -16.56
CA ASP A 46 17.49 4.61 -15.37
C ASP A 46 18.19 5.00 -14.06
N GLU A 47 19.52 4.83 -13.98
CA GLU A 47 20.30 5.22 -12.80
C GLU A 47 20.40 6.75 -12.64
N VAL A 48 20.47 7.49 -13.75
CA VAL A 48 20.46 8.95 -13.74
C VAL A 48 19.11 9.50 -13.25
N ILE A 49 18.00 8.94 -13.74
CA ILE A 49 16.66 9.33 -13.30
C ILE A 49 16.47 8.96 -11.84
N TYR A 50 16.87 7.76 -11.42
CA TYR A 50 16.80 7.36 -10.00
C TYR A 50 17.56 8.35 -9.12
N LYS A 51 18.81 8.69 -9.47
CA LYS A 51 19.62 9.67 -8.72
C LYS A 51 19.05 11.08 -8.72
N ALA A 52 18.30 11.47 -9.74
CA ALA A 52 17.62 12.77 -9.80
C ALA A 52 16.34 12.80 -8.94
N VAL A 53 15.60 11.69 -8.87
CA VAL A 53 14.34 11.57 -8.12
C VAL A 53 14.59 11.23 -6.64
N GLU A 54 15.68 10.53 -6.32
CA GLU A 54 16.04 10.10 -4.97
C GLU A 54 15.99 11.23 -3.92
N PRO A 55 16.54 12.45 -4.16
CA PRO A 55 16.42 13.55 -3.21
C PRO A 55 14.99 14.04 -2.98
N ILE A 56 14.10 13.86 -3.96
CA ILE A 56 12.70 14.30 -3.90
C ILE A 56 11.88 13.32 -3.04
N LEU A 57 12.26 12.04 -2.97
CA LEU A 57 11.60 11.04 -2.10
C LEU A 57 11.67 11.41 -0.61
N TYR A 58 12.68 12.19 -0.20
CA TYR A 58 12.81 12.68 1.17
C TYR A 58 11.93 13.90 1.46
N GLN A 59 11.28 14.48 0.45
CA GLN A 59 10.35 15.58 0.65
C GLN A 59 9.02 15.06 1.19
N ARG A 60 8.62 15.56 2.36
CA ARG A 60 7.35 15.21 3.02
C ARG A 60 6.26 16.20 2.62
N ASP A 61 5.94 16.25 1.33
CA ASP A 61 4.91 17.13 0.78
C ASP A 61 3.79 16.31 0.11
N ALA A 62 2.55 16.49 0.58
CA ALA A 62 1.39 15.75 0.09
C ALA A 62 1.07 16.05 -1.37
N ASP A 63 1.51 17.19 -1.90
CA ASP A 63 1.28 17.58 -3.30
C ASP A 63 2.31 16.96 -4.26
N ILE A 64 3.41 16.42 -3.73
CA ILE A 64 4.54 15.88 -4.51
C ILE A 64 4.63 14.36 -4.37
N VAL A 65 4.39 13.84 -3.17
CA VAL A 65 4.52 12.40 -2.84
C VAL A 65 3.79 11.50 -3.83
N PRO A 66 2.52 11.74 -4.23
CA PRO A 66 1.81 10.84 -5.15
C PRO A 66 2.53 10.69 -6.50
N ASP A 67 2.94 11.80 -7.10
CA ASP A 67 3.56 11.79 -8.44
C ASP A 67 4.96 11.19 -8.39
N VAL A 68 5.73 11.50 -7.34
CA VAL A 68 7.07 10.94 -7.14
C VAL A 68 7.00 9.43 -6.88
N MET A 69 6.04 8.98 -6.06
CA MET A 69 5.84 7.56 -5.79
C MET A 69 5.39 6.80 -7.04
N ALA A 70 4.52 7.39 -7.87
CA ALA A 70 4.15 6.81 -9.15
C ALA A 70 5.37 6.71 -10.09
N CYS A 71 6.14 7.80 -10.22
CA CYS A 71 7.35 7.86 -11.05
C CYS A 71 8.37 6.79 -10.65
N ILE A 72 8.70 6.72 -9.36
CA ILE A 72 9.72 5.78 -8.87
C ILE A 72 9.23 4.34 -9.01
N THR A 73 7.95 4.07 -8.77
CA THR A 73 7.39 2.72 -8.91
C THR A 73 7.48 2.27 -10.37
N THR A 74 7.05 3.10 -11.32
CA THR A 74 7.17 2.80 -12.75
C THR A 74 8.61 2.58 -13.16
N LEU A 75 9.51 3.50 -12.80
CA LEU A 75 10.93 3.39 -13.11
C LEU A 75 11.51 2.08 -12.58
N LEU A 76 11.32 1.79 -11.30
CA LEU A 76 11.85 0.59 -10.67
C LEU A 76 11.24 -0.69 -11.28
N SER A 77 9.97 -0.69 -11.69
CA SER A 77 9.37 -1.81 -12.42
C SER A 77 10.00 -2.05 -13.80
N THR A 78 10.54 -1.00 -14.45
CA THR A 78 11.28 -1.18 -15.71
C THR A 78 12.68 -1.76 -15.50
N ILE A 79 13.34 -1.40 -14.39
CA ILE A 79 14.70 -1.81 -14.04
C ILE A 79 14.71 -3.24 -13.47
N TYR A 80 13.85 -3.48 -12.48
CA TYR A 80 13.73 -4.74 -11.77
C TYR A 80 12.43 -5.43 -12.19
N PRO A 81 12.48 -6.42 -13.10
CA PRO A 81 11.30 -7.19 -13.42
C PRO A 81 10.78 -7.91 -12.17
N PRO A 82 9.46 -8.12 -12.05
CA PRO A 82 8.87 -8.79 -10.90
C PRO A 82 9.52 -10.17 -10.71
N GLN A 83 10.02 -10.41 -9.50
CA GLN A 83 10.71 -11.66 -9.20
C GLN A 83 9.70 -12.82 -9.12
N ASP A 84 9.87 -13.82 -9.97
CA ASP A 84 9.05 -15.04 -9.94
C ASP A 84 9.21 -15.78 -8.60
N LEU A 85 8.20 -16.60 -8.26
CA LEU A 85 8.19 -17.47 -7.07
C LEU A 85 9.41 -18.41 -6.96
N LEU A 86 10.09 -18.66 -8.08
CA LEU A 86 11.28 -19.52 -8.19
C LEU A 86 12.60 -18.74 -8.11
N SER A 87 12.56 -17.41 -8.10
CA SER A 87 13.76 -16.58 -7.92
C SER A 87 14.34 -16.83 -6.53
N THR A 88 15.47 -17.52 -6.50
CA THR A 88 16.23 -17.82 -5.28
C THR A 88 17.13 -16.64 -4.86
N SER A 89 17.20 -15.60 -5.71
CA SER A 89 18.02 -14.41 -5.52
C SER A 89 17.13 -13.23 -5.08
N LEU A 90 16.73 -13.23 -3.80
CA LEU A 90 16.12 -12.08 -3.13
C LEU A 90 17.19 -11.04 -2.75
N GLN A 91 17.98 -10.59 -3.71
CA GLN A 91 18.96 -9.52 -3.45
C GLN A 91 18.23 -8.23 -3.06
N TRP A 92 18.89 -7.43 -2.22
CA TRP A 92 18.44 -6.10 -1.89
C TRP A 92 18.56 -5.19 -3.11
N ASN A 93 17.54 -4.39 -3.39
CA ASN A 93 17.50 -3.46 -4.52
C ASN A 93 16.81 -2.15 -4.14
N HIS A 94 16.71 -1.22 -5.09
CA HIS A 94 16.12 0.09 -4.82
C HIS A 94 14.62 0.06 -4.46
N PHE A 95 13.87 -1.00 -4.78
CA PHE A 95 12.52 -1.14 -4.22
C PHE A 95 12.54 -1.28 -2.70
N ASP A 96 13.54 -1.96 -2.16
CA ASP A 96 13.67 -2.12 -0.71
C ASP A 96 13.98 -0.78 -0.04
N ASP A 97 14.91 -0.01 -0.60
CA ASP A 97 15.26 1.32 -0.09
C ASP A 97 14.03 2.25 -0.07
N VAL A 98 13.28 2.26 -1.18
CA VAL A 98 12.06 3.08 -1.33
C VAL A 98 10.96 2.61 -0.39
N LEU A 99 10.73 1.30 -0.24
CA LEU A 99 9.72 0.80 0.68
C LEU A 99 10.08 1.10 2.14
N THR A 100 11.34 0.88 2.54
CA THR A 100 11.79 1.22 3.90
C THR A 100 11.58 2.70 4.18
N LEU A 101 11.98 3.59 3.26
CA LEU A 101 11.76 5.03 3.39
C LEU A 101 10.27 5.39 3.50
N LEU A 102 9.42 4.79 2.65
CA LEU A 102 7.98 5.01 2.69
C LEU A 102 7.39 4.58 4.04
N LEU A 103 7.74 3.39 4.51
CA LEU A 103 7.23 2.86 5.78
C LEU A 103 7.73 3.65 7.00
N ASP A 104 8.97 4.15 6.96
CA ASP A 104 9.51 5.05 7.99
C ASP A 104 8.79 6.38 8.01
N ASN A 105 8.46 6.93 6.84
CA ASN A 105 7.68 8.17 6.73
C ASN A 105 6.22 7.97 7.17
N MET A 106 5.64 6.79 6.95
CA MET A 106 4.30 6.44 7.42
C MET A 106 4.24 6.21 8.93
N TYR A 107 5.32 5.69 9.52
CA TYR A 107 5.35 5.37 10.94
C TYR A 107 5.20 6.66 11.78
N LEU A 108 4.16 6.70 12.61
CA LEU A 108 3.80 7.86 13.45
C LEU A 108 3.49 9.17 12.71
N GLU A 109 3.25 9.14 11.39
CA GLU A 109 2.79 10.32 10.65
C GLU A 109 1.44 10.81 11.18
N GLN A 110 1.31 12.12 11.42
CA GLN A 110 0.09 12.72 11.98
C GLN A 110 -0.65 13.59 10.96
N ASN A 111 -0.01 13.97 9.87
CA ASN A 111 -0.65 14.76 8.83
C ASN A 111 -1.56 13.87 7.96
N CYS A 112 -2.88 14.01 8.13
CA CYS A 112 -3.89 13.21 7.43
C CYS A 112 -3.73 13.24 5.90
N ARG A 113 -3.31 14.37 5.31
CA ARG A 113 -3.09 14.45 3.85
C ARG A 113 -1.93 13.57 3.42
N LEU A 114 -0.80 13.64 4.13
CA LEU A 114 0.37 12.78 3.87
C LEU A 114 0.06 11.31 4.13
N ARG A 115 -0.65 10.99 5.21
CA ARG A 115 -1.09 9.61 5.49
C ARG A 115 -1.88 9.04 4.31
N GLY A 116 -2.83 9.81 3.78
CA GLY A 116 -3.60 9.45 2.58
C GLY A 116 -2.71 9.22 1.36
N CYS A 117 -1.76 10.11 1.09
CA CYS A 117 -0.83 9.97 -0.05
C CYS A 117 0.07 8.72 0.10
N TYR A 118 0.65 8.50 1.28
CA TYR A 118 1.54 7.36 1.50
C TYR A 118 0.81 6.02 1.41
N ILE A 119 -0.38 5.91 2.01
CA ILE A 119 -1.12 4.64 1.96
C ILE A 119 -1.63 4.33 0.55
N ALA A 120 -2.04 5.35 -0.22
CA ALA A 120 -2.46 5.18 -1.60
C ALA A 120 -1.28 4.72 -2.50
N ALA A 121 -0.06 5.17 -2.21
CA ALA A 121 1.15 4.75 -2.91
C ALA A 121 1.62 3.33 -2.54
N LEU A 122 1.23 2.81 -1.37
CA LEU A 122 1.74 1.55 -0.86
C LEU A 122 1.30 0.34 -1.70
N ALA A 123 0.03 0.24 -2.08
CA ALA A 123 -0.47 -0.92 -2.82
C ALA A 123 0.19 -1.07 -4.21
N PRO A 124 0.29 -0.02 -5.05
CA PRO A 124 1.03 -0.11 -6.32
C PRO A 124 2.49 -0.51 -6.14
N LEU A 125 3.17 0.02 -5.11
CA LEU A 125 4.57 -0.30 -4.82
C LEU A 125 4.75 -1.77 -4.43
N LEU A 126 3.87 -2.31 -3.59
CA LEU A 126 3.90 -3.73 -3.20
C LEU A 126 3.65 -4.65 -4.39
N SER A 127 2.68 -4.31 -5.25
CA SER A 127 2.39 -5.05 -6.48
C SER A 127 3.57 -5.03 -7.45
N ALA A 128 4.22 -3.87 -7.61
CA ALA A 128 5.39 -3.70 -8.47
C ALA A 128 6.61 -4.49 -7.97
N MET A 129 6.83 -4.49 -6.64
CA MET A 129 7.96 -5.17 -6.03
C MET A 129 7.77 -6.71 -6.00
N GLY A 130 6.52 -7.19 -5.86
CA GLY A 130 6.22 -8.62 -5.85
C GLY A 130 6.65 -9.32 -4.56
N LEU A 131 7.18 -10.54 -4.68
CA LEU A 131 7.47 -11.43 -3.54
C LEU A 131 8.52 -10.86 -2.56
N SER A 132 9.40 -9.95 -3.02
CA SER A 132 10.40 -9.33 -2.14
C SER A 132 9.78 -8.48 -1.04
N SER A 133 8.53 -8.01 -1.20
CA SER A 133 7.76 -7.28 -0.17
C SER A 133 7.67 -7.98 1.17
N ILE A 134 7.65 -9.31 1.20
CA ILE A 134 7.50 -10.10 2.42
C ILE A 134 8.67 -9.87 3.40
N ARG A 135 9.85 -9.49 2.92
CA ARG A 135 10.99 -9.22 3.83
C ARG A 135 10.72 -8.03 4.76
N HIS A 136 9.83 -7.13 4.34
CA HIS A 136 9.43 -5.94 5.09
C HIS A 136 8.17 -6.18 5.96
N LEU A 137 7.69 -7.43 6.06
CA LEU A 137 6.43 -7.76 6.71
C LEU A 137 6.34 -7.29 8.17
N ALA A 138 7.44 -7.35 8.92
CA ALA A 138 7.48 -6.86 10.30
C ALA A 138 7.23 -5.34 10.37
N GLN A 139 7.75 -4.56 9.43
CA GLN A 139 7.55 -3.12 9.35
C GLN A 139 6.17 -2.79 8.77
N LEU A 140 5.75 -3.47 7.71
CA LEU A 140 4.41 -3.39 7.14
C LEU A 140 3.34 -3.62 8.19
N ARG A 141 3.49 -4.66 9.02
CA ARG A 141 2.57 -4.97 10.12
C ARG A 141 2.43 -3.80 11.10
N ARG A 142 3.56 -3.25 11.55
CA ARG A 142 3.57 -2.13 12.50
C ARG A 142 2.88 -0.90 11.93
N THR A 143 3.11 -0.59 10.67
CA THR A 143 2.52 0.58 10.02
C THR A 143 1.04 0.36 9.69
N LEU A 144 0.68 -0.79 9.09
CA LEU A 144 -0.69 -1.05 8.65
C LEU A 144 -1.70 -1.20 9.80
N ASP A 145 -1.26 -1.65 10.98
CA ASP A 145 -2.13 -1.77 12.16
C ASP A 145 -2.84 -0.45 12.51
N GLU A 146 -2.15 0.69 12.40
CA GLU A 146 -2.75 2.01 12.65
C GLU A 146 -3.64 2.47 11.49
N TYR A 147 -3.17 2.31 10.26
CA TYR A 147 -3.86 2.80 9.06
C TYR A 147 -5.15 2.02 8.74
N LEU A 148 -5.23 0.74 9.09
CA LEU A 148 -6.42 -0.09 8.91
C LEU A 148 -7.56 0.29 9.86
N LEU A 149 -7.24 0.80 11.05
CA LEU A 149 -8.22 1.21 12.05
C LEU A 149 -8.66 2.68 11.88
N GLU A 150 -7.90 3.47 11.12
CA GLU A 150 -8.23 4.86 10.84
C GLU A 150 -9.28 4.98 9.71
N PRO A 151 -10.40 5.69 9.92
CA PRO A 151 -11.50 5.73 8.95
C PRO A 151 -11.16 6.31 7.58
N LEU A 152 -10.22 7.25 7.52
CA LEU A 152 -9.86 7.95 6.28
C LEU A 152 -8.91 7.14 5.39
N THR A 153 -8.14 6.22 5.98
CA THR A 153 -7.11 5.45 5.28
C THR A 153 -7.43 3.96 5.21
N SER A 154 -8.39 3.46 5.98
CA SER A 154 -8.68 2.03 6.12
C SER A 154 -8.96 1.31 4.80
N LEU A 155 -9.63 1.97 3.86
CA LEU A 155 -9.91 1.39 2.55
C LEU A 155 -8.65 1.22 1.71
N GLU A 156 -7.79 2.24 1.64
CA GLU A 156 -6.51 2.16 0.92
C GLU A 156 -5.53 1.20 1.61
N ALA A 157 -5.53 1.18 2.95
CA ALA A 157 -4.75 0.22 3.72
C ALA A 157 -5.19 -1.22 3.46
N LEU A 158 -6.49 -1.45 3.29
CA LEU A 158 -7.01 -2.75 2.90
C LEU A 158 -6.59 -3.16 1.48
N LYS A 159 -6.50 -2.20 0.54
CA LYS A 159 -5.92 -2.47 -0.79
C LYS A 159 -4.44 -2.87 -0.69
N ALA A 160 -3.68 -2.22 0.17
CA ALA A 160 -2.28 -2.60 0.41
C ALA A 160 -2.17 -4.01 1.01
N VAL A 161 -3.06 -4.40 1.94
CA VAL A 161 -3.14 -5.77 2.47
C VAL A 161 -3.49 -6.77 1.37
N ASN A 162 -4.45 -6.46 0.49
CA ASN A 162 -4.80 -7.30 -0.65
C ASN A 162 -3.61 -7.50 -1.60
N SER A 163 -2.94 -6.41 -1.98
CA SER A 163 -1.74 -6.47 -2.83
C SER A 163 -0.65 -7.34 -2.19
N LEU A 164 -0.39 -7.17 -0.89
CA LEU A 164 0.57 -8.00 -0.15
C LEU A 164 0.17 -9.49 -0.17
N MET A 165 -1.11 -9.78 0.01
CA MET A 165 -1.63 -11.14 -0.08
C MET A 165 -1.42 -11.71 -1.48
N GLU A 166 -1.78 -10.99 -2.54
CA GLU A 166 -1.62 -11.44 -3.93
C GLU A 166 -0.18 -11.79 -4.28
N VAL A 167 0.79 -10.95 -3.87
CA VAL A 167 2.20 -11.16 -4.21
C VAL A 167 2.93 -12.12 -3.27
N GLY A 168 2.46 -12.23 -2.02
CA GLY A 168 3.19 -12.89 -0.93
C GLY A 168 2.60 -14.21 -0.44
N TRP A 169 1.47 -14.62 -1.02
CA TRP A 169 0.57 -15.61 -0.46
C TRP A 169 1.22 -16.90 0.11
N PRO A 170 2.10 -17.64 -0.61
CA PRO A 170 2.61 -18.91 -0.08
C PRO A 170 3.52 -18.73 1.14
N ARG A 171 4.19 -17.57 1.27
CA ARG A 171 5.14 -17.29 2.36
C ARG A 171 4.46 -16.63 3.56
N LEU A 172 3.41 -15.83 3.33
CA LEU A 172 2.58 -15.29 4.40
C LEU A 172 1.94 -16.39 5.27
N CYS A 173 1.66 -17.54 4.65
CA CYS A 173 1.02 -18.69 5.32
C CYS A 173 1.99 -19.68 5.96
N GLN A 174 3.29 -19.57 5.72
CA GLN A 174 4.30 -20.43 6.37
C GLN A 174 4.47 -20.09 7.84
N ASP A 175 4.23 -18.83 8.19
CA ASP A 175 4.32 -18.33 9.55
C ASP A 175 2.92 -18.15 10.15
N THR A 176 2.69 -18.82 11.28
CA THR A 176 1.41 -18.76 12.00
C THR A 176 1.14 -17.37 12.56
N ASP A 177 2.19 -16.60 12.92
CA ASP A 177 2.01 -15.26 13.49
C ASP A 177 1.53 -14.25 12.44
N ASN A 178 1.98 -14.37 11.20
CA ASN A 178 1.62 -13.45 10.11
C ASN A 178 0.20 -13.69 9.60
N SER A 179 -0.16 -14.95 9.39
CA SER A 179 -1.53 -15.36 9.05
C SER A 179 -2.53 -14.98 10.14
N ARG A 180 -2.16 -15.20 11.41
CA ARG A 180 -2.96 -14.76 12.57
C ARG A 180 -3.10 -13.25 12.61
N TRP A 181 -2.03 -12.49 12.42
CA TRP A 181 -2.09 -11.02 12.38
C TRP A 181 -3.04 -10.53 11.28
N LEU A 182 -2.89 -11.02 10.05
CA LEU A 182 -3.75 -10.65 8.92
C LEU A 182 -5.22 -10.91 9.24
N LEU A 183 -5.56 -12.09 9.78
CA LEU A 183 -6.96 -12.37 10.10
C LEU A 183 -7.48 -11.46 11.23
N VAL A 184 -6.71 -11.29 12.30
CA VAL A 184 -7.10 -10.45 13.44
C VAL A 184 -7.35 -9.01 13.00
N VAL A 185 -6.49 -8.45 12.13
CA VAL A 185 -6.66 -7.06 11.68
C VAL A 185 -7.89 -6.91 10.77
N LEU A 186 -8.14 -7.86 9.86
CA LEU A 186 -9.35 -7.85 9.02
C LEU A 186 -10.63 -7.98 9.85
N LEU A 187 -10.62 -8.82 10.89
CA LEU A 187 -11.74 -8.96 11.82
C LEU A 187 -11.98 -7.68 12.64
N LYS A 188 -10.93 -6.96 13.04
CA LYS A 188 -11.06 -5.65 13.67
C LYS A 188 -11.73 -4.64 12.73
N VAL A 189 -11.29 -4.56 11.47
CA VAL A 189 -11.91 -3.69 10.45
C VAL A 189 -13.39 -4.05 10.23
N LEU A 190 -13.73 -5.34 10.20
CA LEU A 190 -15.11 -5.82 10.10
C LEU A 190 -15.95 -5.46 11.32
N ARG A 191 -15.38 -5.54 12.52
CA ARG A 191 -16.06 -5.11 13.75
C ARG A 191 -16.33 -3.60 13.73
N ASP A 192 -15.33 -2.80 13.38
CA ASP A 192 -15.42 -1.34 13.43
C ASP A 192 -16.36 -0.80 12.34
N SER A 193 -16.51 -1.52 11.22
CA SER A 193 -17.50 -1.21 10.18
C SER A 193 -18.93 -1.67 10.50
N THR A 194 -19.12 -2.63 11.43
CA THR A 194 -20.44 -3.17 11.82
C THR A 194 -20.99 -2.61 13.13
N THR A 195 -20.12 -2.18 14.04
CA THR A 195 -20.51 -1.49 15.27
C THR A 195 -20.77 -0.03 14.92
N GLY A 196 -22.04 0.38 14.88
CA GLY A 196 -22.46 1.76 14.57
C GLY A 196 -21.99 2.82 15.57
N GLY A 197 -21.03 2.51 16.45
CA GLY A 197 -20.47 3.43 17.44
C GLY A 197 -19.40 4.31 16.82
N GLY A 198 -19.83 5.51 16.40
CA GLY A 198 -19.01 6.73 16.34
C GLY A 198 -17.56 6.60 15.88
N ILE A 199 -17.34 6.59 14.57
CA ILE A 199 -16.16 7.26 14.01
C ILE A 199 -16.61 8.05 12.79
N CYS A 200 -16.34 9.35 12.82
CA CYS A 200 -16.74 10.36 11.84
C CYS A 200 -16.19 10.00 10.46
N LEU A 201 -16.91 9.16 9.72
CA LEU A 201 -16.81 9.20 8.27
C LEU A 201 -17.55 10.44 7.84
N GLY A 202 -16.87 11.29 7.07
CA GLY A 202 -17.53 12.37 6.35
C GLY A 202 -18.78 11.83 5.67
N GLU A 203 -19.83 12.65 5.66
CA GLU A 203 -21.17 12.38 5.17
C GLU A 203 -21.17 11.92 3.71
N GLY A 204 -20.79 10.67 3.48
CA GLY A 204 -20.86 9.95 2.23
C GLY A 204 -21.44 8.59 2.56
N SER A 205 -22.74 8.42 2.33
CA SER A 205 -23.57 7.27 2.73
C SER A 205 -23.09 5.89 2.26
N GLY A 206 -22.00 5.81 1.48
CA GLY A 206 -21.44 4.58 0.91
C GLY A 206 -20.08 4.11 1.48
N GLY A 207 -19.40 4.85 2.37
CA GLY A 207 -18.04 4.49 2.82
C GLY A 207 -17.96 3.23 3.68
N ARG A 208 -18.79 3.13 4.73
CA ARG A 208 -18.85 1.96 5.64
C ARG A 208 -19.22 0.64 4.96
N PRO A 209 -20.28 0.57 4.14
CA PRO A 209 -20.65 -0.69 3.50
C PRO A 209 -19.56 -1.19 2.57
N ARG A 210 -18.90 -0.30 1.82
CA ARG A 210 -17.77 -0.65 0.94
C ARG A 210 -16.57 -1.19 1.71
N LEU A 211 -16.22 -0.57 2.84
CA LEU A 211 -15.14 -1.06 3.70
C LEU A 211 -15.45 -2.45 4.28
N ALA A 212 -16.68 -2.64 4.78
CA ALA A 212 -17.10 -3.92 5.35
C ALA A 212 -17.12 -5.03 4.30
N GLU A 213 -17.61 -4.73 3.09
CA GLU A 213 -17.62 -5.64 1.95
C GLU A 213 -16.20 -6.02 1.53
N ALA A 214 -15.34 -5.04 1.28
CA ALA A 214 -13.96 -5.29 0.93
C ALA A 214 -13.24 -6.14 1.99
N ALA A 215 -13.39 -5.81 3.28
CA ALA A 215 -12.76 -6.58 4.35
C ALA A 215 -13.31 -8.01 4.46
N THR A 216 -14.58 -8.22 4.11
CA THR A 216 -15.18 -9.57 4.05
C THR A 216 -14.56 -10.37 2.94
N ILE A 217 -14.45 -9.79 1.74
CA ILE A 217 -13.85 -10.43 0.57
C ILE A 217 -12.39 -10.81 0.87
N THR A 218 -11.60 -9.87 1.42
CA THR A 218 -10.22 -10.12 1.81
C THR A 218 -10.10 -11.23 2.85
N ALA A 219 -10.92 -11.20 3.91
CA ALA A 219 -10.91 -12.23 4.94
C ALA A 219 -11.33 -13.61 4.41
N SER A 220 -12.33 -13.66 3.53
CA SER A 220 -12.73 -14.91 2.85
C SER A 220 -11.62 -15.47 1.98
N ASN A 221 -10.94 -14.62 1.20
CA ASN A 221 -9.81 -15.03 0.37
C ASN A 221 -8.66 -15.56 1.23
N LEU A 222 -8.36 -14.92 2.36
CA LEU A 222 -7.36 -15.40 3.32
C LEU A 222 -7.75 -16.77 3.89
N VAL A 223 -8.97 -16.93 4.43
CA VAL A 223 -9.41 -18.18 5.07
C VAL A 223 -9.38 -19.37 4.10
N ARG A 224 -9.72 -19.15 2.83
CA ARG A 224 -9.72 -20.20 1.80
C ARG A 224 -8.38 -20.88 1.62
N ILE A 225 -7.29 -20.18 1.88
CA ILE A 225 -5.97 -20.69 1.56
C ILE A 225 -5.06 -20.86 2.79
N LEU A 226 -5.52 -20.42 3.96
CA LEU A 226 -4.88 -20.77 5.23
C LEU A 226 -4.96 -22.28 5.54
N PRO A 227 -3.94 -22.85 6.21
CA PRO A 227 -4.01 -24.21 6.75
C PRO A 227 -5.22 -24.40 7.70
N PRO A 228 -5.89 -25.55 7.66
CA PRO A 228 -7.10 -25.80 8.46
C PRO A 228 -6.85 -25.78 9.99
N SER A 229 -5.60 -26.02 10.43
CA SER A 229 -5.19 -25.86 11.83
C SER A 229 -5.35 -24.42 12.31
N ILE A 230 -4.88 -23.46 11.52
CA ILE A 230 -4.92 -22.03 11.82
C ILE A 230 -6.38 -21.53 11.85
N VAL A 231 -7.19 -21.97 10.88
CA VAL A 231 -8.63 -21.64 10.84
C VAL A 231 -9.37 -22.16 12.07
N SER A 232 -9.00 -23.35 12.57
CA SER A 232 -9.61 -23.96 13.75
C SER A 232 -9.21 -23.24 15.04
N GLU A 233 -7.93 -22.89 15.21
CA GLU A 233 -7.47 -22.08 16.34
C GLU A 233 -8.18 -20.71 16.39
N LEU A 234 -8.32 -20.07 15.23
CA LEU A 234 -8.96 -18.76 15.12
C LEU A 234 -10.46 -18.84 15.43
N ARG A 235 -11.13 -19.93 15.08
CA ARG A 235 -12.55 -20.16 15.45
C ARG A 235 -12.74 -20.16 16.97
N GLU A 236 -11.80 -20.71 17.72
CA GLU A 236 -11.82 -20.72 19.19
C GLU A 236 -11.48 -19.36 19.81
N GLU A 237 -10.64 -18.57 19.14
CA GLU A 237 -10.19 -17.27 19.64
C GLU A 237 -11.12 -16.10 19.32
N VAL A 238 -11.85 -16.13 18.20
CA VAL A 238 -12.78 -15.06 17.80
C VAL A 238 -13.76 -14.66 18.92
N PRO A 239 -14.41 -15.60 19.64
CA PRO A 239 -15.26 -15.28 20.79
C PRO A 239 -14.53 -14.65 21.97
N ARG A 240 -13.22 -14.88 22.10
CA ARG A 240 -12.39 -14.34 23.20
C ARG A 240 -11.88 -12.94 22.90
N LEU A 241 -11.58 -12.66 21.62
CA LEU A 241 -10.98 -11.40 21.18
C LEU A 241 -12.00 -10.26 21.00
N PHE A 242 -13.28 -10.59 20.86
CA PHE A 242 -14.31 -9.60 20.56
C PHE A 242 -15.54 -9.79 21.46
N THR A 243 -16.09 -8.68 21.98
CA THR A 243 -17.47 -8.68 22.51
C THR A 243 -18.44 -8.70 21.32
N ILE A 244 -18.91 -9.89 20.98
CA ILE A 244 -19.60 -10.14 19.71
C ILE A 244 -21.05 -9.65 19.75
N GLY A 245 -21.38 -8.68 18.88
CA GLY A 245 -22.77 -8.39 18.49
C GLY A 245 -23.29 -9.43 17.48
N PRO A 246 -24.61 -9.72 17.44
CA PRO A 246 -25.17 -10.81 16.63
C PRO A 246 -24.83 -10.70 15.13
N LYS A 247 -24.91 -9.49 14.55
CA LYS A 247 -24.56 -9.26 13.13
C LYS A 247 -23.09 -9.56 12.80
N PHE A 248 -22.17 -9.23 13.72
CA PHE A 248 -20.75 -9.53 13.55
C PHE A 248 -20.50 -11.04 13.68
N LYS A 249 -21.18 -11.70 14.63
CA LYS A 249 -21.12 -13.15 14.81
C LYS A 249 -21.46 -13.90 13.52
N ASP A 250 -22.61 -13.58 12.94
CA ASP A 250 -23.15 -14.29 11.78
C ASP A 250 -22.22 -14.13 10.57
N ARG A 251 -21.66 -12.92 10.40
CA ARG A 251 -20.73 -12.61 9.30
C ARG A 251 -19.40 -13.34 9.47
N VAL A 252 -18.82 -13.35 10.67
CA VAL A 252 -17.57 -14.08 10.93
C VAL A 252 -17.77 -15.59 10.83
N GLN A 253 -18.90 -16.11 11.32
CA GLN A 253 -19.24 -17.52 11.15
C GLN A 253 -19.39 -17.89 9.67
N SER A 254 -20.00 -17.03 8.85
CA SER A 254 -20.09 -17.23 7.40
C SER A 254 -18.72 -17.30 6.72
N ILE A 255 -17.77 -16.43 7.10
CA ILE A 255 -16.40 -16.43 6.57
C ILE A 255 -15.66 -17.73 6.97
N LEU A 256 -15.74 -18.13 8.24
CA LEU A 256 -15.03 -19.29 8.79
C LEU A 256 -15.65 -20.65 8.42
N GLN A 257 -16.83 -20.67 7.80
CA GLN A 257 -17.52 -21.88 7.33
C GLN A 257 -17.32 -22.15 5.83
N GLN A 258 -16.62 -21.27 5.11
CA GLN A 258 -16.35 -21.50 3.69
C GLN A 258 -15.47 -22.74 3.52
N PRO A 259 -15.82 -23.66 2.60
CA PRO A 259 -14.99 -24.82 2.31
C PRO A 259 -13.63 -24.36 1.77
N ALA A 260 -12.57 -25.04 2.20
CA ALA A 260 -11.27 -24.91 1.55
C ALA A 260 -11.40 -25.50 0.15
N ASP A 261 -11.54 -24.65 -0.87
CA ASP A 261 -11.52 -25.11 -2.24
C ASP A 261 -10.12 -25.66 -2.52
N THR A 262 -10.04 -26.93 -2.92
CA THR A 262 -8.81 -27.52 -3.49
C THR A 262 -8.38 -26.65 -4.66
N LEU A 263 -7.24 -25.97 -4.51
CA LEU A 263 -6.54 -25.27 -5.58
C LEU A 263 -6.42 -26.21 -6.79
N VAL A 264 -7.22 -25.95 -7.81
CA VAL A 264 -6.94 -26.43 -9.16
C VAL A 264 -5.71 -25.66 -9.65
N ASP A 265 -4.75 -26.42 -10.13
CA ASP A 265 -3.48 -26.01 -10.74
C ASP A 265 -3.56 -24.65 -11.46
N GLY A 266 -2.64 -23.73 -11.11
CA GLY A 266 -2.12 -22.73 -12.04
C GLY A 266 -2.94 -21.47 -12.36
N GLY A 267 -3.88 -21.03 -11.52
CA GLY A 267 -4.60 -19.77 -11.73
C GLY A 267 -4.57 -18.86 -10.50
N GLY A 268 -3.75 -17.80 -10.52
CA GLY A 268 -3.80 -16.73 -9.53
C GLY A 268 -5.19 -16.06 -9.46
N PRO A 269 -5.48 -15.33 -8.38
CA PRO A 269 -6.78 -14.67 -8.21
C PRO A 269 -7.01 -13.69 -9.36
N THR A 270 -8.07 -13.96 -10.12
CA THR A 270 -8.56 -13.12 -11.22
C THR A 270 -8.71 -11.68 -10.75
N ALA A 271 -7.95 -10.79 -11.39
CA ALA A 271 -8.19 -9.36 -11.40
C ALA A 271 -9.65 -9.11 -11.83
N VAL A 272 -10.45 -8.59 -10.90
CA VAL A 272 -11.73 -7.97 -11.26
C VAL A 272 -11.38 -6.62 -11.86
N VAL A 273 -11.31 -6.59 -13.18
CA VAL A 273 -11.36 -5.39 -13.99
C VAL A 273 -12.80 -4.89 -13.95
N ASP A 274 -13.00 -3.73 -13.35
CA ASP A 274 -13.97 -2.70 -13.75
C ASP A 274 -13.44 -1.33 -13.30
#